data_AF-A0A971Z9V5-F1
#
_entry.id   AF-A0A971Z9V5-F1
#
_cell.length_a   1.000
_cell.length_b   1.000
_cell.length_c   1.000
_cell.angle_alpha   90.00
_cell.angle_beta   90.00
_cell.angle_gamma   90.00
#
_symmetry.space_group_name_H-M   'P 1'
#
loop_
_entity.id
_entity.type
_entity.pdbx_description
1 polymer ?
#
loop_
_entity_poly.entity_id
_entity_poly.type
_entity_poly.pdbx_seq_one_letter_code
_entity_poly.pdbx_strand_id
1 'polypeptide(L)'
;VVCGSVNVVSLSQVKYAEKKGIKSILLSLKDLIDPSYPDSLDYQEQVETIQKTLVNDGCFILKTADDKGDVVSIMEESEDCSGKDMYETITESVGLMVRDILKGVKIGTLIVFGGDTALGIMKNLNSMAILPQHELLPGIPISIMESDIYRGALITKAGGFGNKTTLMELIKFIIEEGR
;
A
#
# COMPACT_ATOMS: atom_id res chain seq x y z
N VAL A 1 0.42 3.02 5.02
CA VAL A 1 1.04 1.74 4.60
C VAL A 1 0.16 1.12 3.54
N VAL A 2 0.75 0.59 2.47
CA VAL A 2 0.03 -0.12 1.40
C VAL A 2 0.64 -1.51 1.24
N CYS A 3 -0.16 -2.56 1.45
CA CYS A 3 0.26 -3.95 1.34
C CYS A 3 -0.46 -4.65 0.19
N GLY A 4 0.18 -4.70 -0.98
CA GLY A 4 -0.29 -5.50 -2.12
C GLY A 4 0.33 -6.91 -2.18
N SER A 5 1.19 -7.26 -1.22
CA SER A 5 1.91 -8.52 -1.19
C SER A 5 1.09 -9.63 -0.53
N VAL A 6 0.97 -10.76 -1.22
CA VAL A 6 0.33 -12.01 -0.74
C VAL A 6 1.29 -12.93 0.02
N ASN A 7 2.55 -12.50 0.17
CA ASN A 7 3.55 -13.31 0.86
C ASN A 7 3.19 -13.44 2.36
N VAL A 8 3.30 -14.66 2.92
CA VAL A 8 2.97 -14.94 4.33
C VAL A 8 3.68 -14.02 5.32
N VAL A 9 4.91 -13.61 5.01
CA VAL A 9 5.69 -12.70 5.86
C VAL A 9 5.00 -11.34 5.90
N SER A 10 4.59 -10.80 4.75
CA SER A 10 3.86 -9.52 4.65
C SER A 10 2.51 -9.59 5.36
N LEU A 11 1.73 -10.64 5.12
CA LEU A 11 0.45 -10.85 5.79
C LEU A 11 0.62 -10.93 7.32
N SER A 12 1.64 -11.65 7.79
CA SER A 12 1.93 -11.75 9.23
C SER A 12 2.32 -10.43 9.88
N GLN A 13 3.02 -9.56 9.15
CA GLN A 13 3.42 -8.22 9.60
C GLN A 13 2.21 -7.29 9.71
N VAL A 14 1.33 -7.30 8.71
CA VAL A 14 0.08 -6.53 8.71
C VAL A 14 -0.82 -6.99 9.86
N LYS A 15 -1.07 -8.30 9.99
CA LYS A 15 -1.86 -8.86 11.11
C LYS A 15 -1.27 -8.52 12.48
N TYR A 16 0.06 -8.42 12.58
CA TYR A 16 0.71 -8.00 13.82
C TYR A 16 0.49 -6.51 14.10
N ALA A 17 0.57 -5.64 13.10
CA ALA A 17 0.30 -4.21 13.25
C ALA A 17 -1.17 -3.92 13.62
N GLU A 18 -2.11 -4.66 13.03
CA GLU A 18 -3.53 -4.58 13.38
C GLU A 18 -3.76 -4.97 14.85
N LYS A 19 -3.12 -6.05 15.33
CA LYS A 19 -3.14 -6.44 16.76
C LYS A 19 -2.52 -5.39 17.68
N LYS A 20 -1.71 -4.47 17.15
CA LYS A 20 -1.13 -3.33 17.88
C LYS A 20 -2.00 -2.07 17.79
N GLY A 21 -3.16 -2.15 17.15
CA GLY A 21 -4.15 -1.06 17.10
C GLY A 21 -4.09 -0.22 15.83
N ILE A 22 -3.24 -0.54 14.86
CA ILE A 22 -3.23 0.17 13.58
C ILE A 22 -4.48 -0.22 12.79
N LYS A 23 -5.27 0.78 12.40
CA LYS A 23 -6.47 0.56 11.59
C LYS A 23 -6.09 0.16 10.17
N SER A 24 -6.93 -0.68 9.58
CA SER A 24 -6.73 -1.16 8.22
C SER A 24 -8.05 -1.30 7.46
N ILE A 25 -7.95 -1.36 6.13
CA ILE A 25 -9.03 -1.79 5.25
C ILE A 25 -8.52 -2.87 4.31
N LEU A 26 -9.32 -3.92 4.13
CA LEU A 26 -9.14 -4.91 3.07
C LEU A 26 -9.96 -4.46 1.86
N LEU A 27 -9.28 -4.18 0.76
CA LEU A 27 -9.95 -3.85 -0.49
C LEU A 27 -10.42 -5.12 -1.19
N SER A 28 -11.67 -5.09 -1.65
CA SER A 28 -12.25 -6.14 -2.49
C SER A 28 -11.52 -6.17 -3.83
N LEU A 29 -10.94 -7.33 -4.17
CA LEU A 29 -10.30 -7.51 -5.45
C LEU A 29 -11.30 -7.42 -6.62
N LYS A 30 -12.58 -7.77 -6.39
CA LYS A 30 -13.66 -7.60 -7.38
C LYS A 30 -13.92 -6.13 -7.68
N ASP A 31 -13.82 -5.28 -6.67
CA ASP A 31 -14.04 -3.85 -6.83
C ASP A 31 -12.82 -3.22 -7.51
N LEU A 32 -11.61 -3.66 -7.15
CA LEU A 32 -10.37 -3.17 -7.76
C LEU A 32 -10.24 -3.47 -9.27
N ILE A 33 -10.89 -4.52 -9.76
CA ILE A 33 -10.93 -4.84 -11.20
C ILE A 33 -12.11 -4.20 -11.92
N ASP A 34 -13.07 -3.61 -11.21
CA ASP A 34 -14.23 -2.94 -11.80
C ASP A 34 -13.85 -1.50 -12.21
N PRO A 35 -13.92 -1.14 -13.50
CA PRO A 35 -13.62 0.21 -13.97
C PRO A 35 -14.51 1.31 -13.39
N SER A 36 -15.71 0.97 -12.89
CA SER A 36 -16.64 1.91 -12.28
C SER A 36 -16.39 2.16 -10.80
N TYR A 37 -15.50 1.38 -10.17
CA TYR A 37 -15.19 1.48 -8.75
C TYR A 37 -14.70 2.87 -8.30
N PRO A 38 -13.81 3.57 -9.03
CA PRO A 38 -13.37 4.91 -8.63
C PRO A 38 -14.51 5.95 -8.54
N ASP A 39 -15.58 5.76 -9.31
CA ASP A 39 -16.77 6.62 -9.33
C ASP A 39 -17.86 6.16 -8.34
N SER A 40 -17.64 5.04 -7.65
CA SER A 40 -18.61 4.48 -6.69
C SER A 40 -18.63 5.25 -5.37
N LEU A 41 -19.78 5.22 -4.68
CA LEU A 41 -19.92 5.81 -3.34
C LEU A 41 -19.00 5.12 -2.32
N ASP A 42 -18.84 3.80 -2.41
CA ASP A 42 -17.97 3.03 -1.52
C ASP A 42 -16.51 3.48 -1.62
N TYR A 43 -15.98 3.67 -2.82
CA TYR A 43 -14.63 4.21 -3.01
C TYR A 43 -14.46 5.59 -2.35
N GLN A 44 -15.43 6.50 -2.54
CA GLN A 44 -15.37 7.84 -1.96
C GLN A 44 -15.43 7.81 -0.42
N GLU A 45 -16.31 6.98 0.15
CA GLU A 45 -16.41 6.79 1.60
C GLU A 45 -15.14 6.19 2.19
N GLN A 46 -14.52 5.23 1.50
CA GLN A 46 -13.24 4.63 1.90
C GLN A 46 -12.12 5.65 1.88
N VAL A 47 -11.97 6.43 0.80
CA VAL A 47 -10.95 7.49 0.71
C VAL A 47 -11.13 8.50 1.84
N GLU A 48 -12.35 8.98 2.08
CA GLU A 48 -12.63 9.95 3.15
C GLU A 48 -12.34 9.37 4.54
N THR A 49 -12.72 8.11 4.79
CA THR A 49 -12.47 7.41 6.05
C THR A 49 -10.97 7.26 6.31
N ILE A 50 -10.20 6.91 5.27
CA ILE A 50 -8.74 6.78 5.36
C ILE A 50 -8.11 8.14 5.65
N GLN A 51 -8.52 9.20 4.95
CA GLN A 51 -8.03 10.56 5.18
C GLN A 51 -8.29 11.02 6.62
N LYS A 52 -9.53 10.87 7.12
CA LYS A 52 -9.90 11.20 8.51
C LYS A 52 -9.06 10.41 9.51
N THR A 53 -8.85 9.12 9.25
CA THR A 53 -8.07 8.25 10.13
C THR A 53 -6.59 8.65 10.14
N LEU A 54 -6.00 8.98 8.99
CA LEU A 54 -4.63 9.46 8.90
C LEU A 54 -4.43 10.78 9.67
N VAL A 55 -5.41 11.69 9.63
CA VAL A 55 -5.36 12.94 10.41
C VAL A 55 -5.43 12.69 11.92
N ASN A 56 -6.28 11.76 12.37
CA ASN A 56 -6.52 11.52 13.80
C ASN A 56 -5.47 10.60 14.44
N ASP A 57 -5.08 9.54 13.73
CA ASP A 57 -4.29 8.44 14.28
C ASP A 57 -2.85 8.40 13.71
N GLY A 58 -2.56 9.18 12.65
CA GLY A 58 -1.24 9.30 12.02
C GLY A 58 -0.81 8.11 11.14
N CYS A 59 -1.47 6.96 11.25
CA CYS A 59 -1.12 5.76 10.49
C CYS A 59 -2.36 4.96 10.05
N PHE A 60 -2.30 4.40 8.85
CA PHE A 60 -3.35 3.54 8.30
C PHE A 60 -2.76 2.48 7.37
N ILE A 61 -3.39 1.30 7.30
CA ILE A 61 -2.98 0.20 6.41
C ILE A 61 -4.07 -0.08 5.36
N LEU A 62 -3.70 0.05 4.09
CA LEU A 62 -4.49 -0.43 2.96
C LEU A 62 -3.92 -1.78 2.52
N LYS A 63 -4.74 -2.83 2.44
CA LYS A 63 -4.31 -4.18 2.03
C LYS A 63 -5.24 -4.77 0.96
N THR A 64 -4.69 -5.60 0.07
CA THR A 64 -5.45 -6.29 -0.98
C THR A 64 -5.63 -7.80 -0.72
N ALA A 65 -5.05 -8.31 0.37
CA ALA A 65 -5.18 -9.69 0.81
C ALA A 65 -5.03 -9.77 2.33
N ASP A 66 -5.78 -10.67 2.97
CA ASP A 66 -5.65 -11.00 4.39
C ASP A 66 -5.17 -12.45 4.60
N ASP A 67 -5.51 -13.35 3.68
CA ASP A 67 -4.97 -14.71 3.63
C ASP A 67 -4.41 -15.04 2.24
N LYS A 68 -3.63 -16.14 2.17
CA LYS A 68 -3.13 -16.66 0.89
C LYS A 68 -4.27 -17.07 -0.04
N GLY A 69 -5.38 -17.55 0.53
CA GLY A 69 -6.55 -17.99 -0.22
C GLY A 69 -7.22 -16.89 -1.03
N ASP A 70 -7.10 -15.63 -0.61
CA ASP A 70 -7.82 -14.49 -1.21
C ASP A 70 -7.39 -14.19 -2.65
N VAL A 71 -6.17 -14.57 -3.02
CA VAL A 71 -5.62 -14.33 -4.37
C VAL A 71 -5.65 -15.58 -5.22
N VAL A 72 -5.53 -16.75 -4.60
CA VAL A 72 -5.63 -18.05 -5.31
C VAL A 72 -7.01 -18.21 -5.93
N SER A 73 -8.08 -17.83 -5.23
CA SER A 73 -9.45 -17.90 -5.75
C SER A 73 -9.68 -17.07 -7.03
N ILE A 74 -8.97 -15.96 -7.20
CA ILE A 74 -9.14 -15.07 -8.36
C ILE A 74 -8.21 -15.46 -9.52
N MET A 75 -7.03 -16.01 -9.21
CA MET A 75 -6.15 -16.60 -10.21
C MET A 75 -6.73 -17.90 -10.80
N GLU A 76 -7.47 -18.68 -10.02
CA GLU A 76 -8.15 -19.89 -10.49
C GLU A 76 -9.40 -19.59 -11.33
N GLU A 77 -10.05 -18.43 -11.14
CA GLU A 77 -11.15 -17.95 -11.99
C GLU A 77 -10.67 -17.39 -13.35
N SER A 78 -9.36 -17.20 -13.54
CA SER A 78 -8.74 -16.64 -14.75
C SER A 78 -7.83 -17.66 -15.44
N GLU A 79 -8.42 -18.68 -16.07
CA GLU A 79 -7.72 -19.80 -16.76
C GLU A 79 -6.85 -19.39 -17.97
N ASP A 80 -6.86 -18.13 -18.41
CA ASP A 80 -6.29 -17.76 -19.71
C ASP A 80 -5.51 -16.46 -19.63
N CYS A 81 -4.16 -16.50 -19.75
CA CYS A 81 -3.16 -15.42 -19.98
C CYS A 81 -3.36 -14.00 -19.34
N SER A 82 -4.38 -13.79 -18.52
CA SER A 82 -4.97 -12.53 -18.06
C SER A 82 -4.61 -12.20 -16.62
N GLY A 83 -4.00 -13.13 -15.90
CA GLY A 83 -3.52 -12.90 -14.53
C GLY A 83 -2.54 -11.73 -14.46
N LYS A 84 -1.71 -11.51 -15.49
CA LYS A 84 -0.80 -10.36 -15.56
C LYS A 84 -1.55 -9.04 -15.72
N ASP A 85 -2.51 -8.97 -16.64
CA ASP A 85 -3.36 -7.79 -16.86
C ASP A 85 -4.20 -7.49 -15.62
N MET A 86 -4.64 -8.52 -14.90
CA MET A 86 -5.39 -8.38 -13.66
C MET A 86 -4.55 -7.80 -12.53
N TYR A 87 -3.32 -8.27 -12.32
CA TYR A 87 -2.43 -7.67 -11.33
C TYR A 87 -2.10 -6.21 -11.68
N GLU A 88 -1.86 -5.92 -12.97
CA GLU A 88 -1.65 -4.55 -13.43
C GLU A 88 -2.87 -3.68 -13.08
N THR A 89 -4.08 -4.13 -13.40
CA THR A 89 -5.34 -3.45 -13.06
C THR A 89 -5.48 -3.21 -11.56
N ILE A 90 -5.24 -4.22 -10.73
CA ILE A 90 -5.29 -4.11 -9.27
C ILE A 90 -4.29 -3.06 -8.77
N THR A 91 -3.04 -3.10 -9.24
CA THR A 91 -2.01 -2.14 -8.82
C THR A 91 -2.30 -0.73 -9.31
N GLU A 92 -2.94 -0.58 -10.46
CA GLU A 92 -3.41 0.71 -10.99
C GLU A 92 -4.54 1.27 -10.14
N SER A 93 -5.56 0.48 -9.82
CA SER A 93 -6.67 0.88 -8.94
C SER A 93 -6.19 1.26 -7.54
N VAL A 94 -5.26 0.48 -6.96
CA VAL A 94 -4.60 0.85 -5.69
C VAL A 94 -3.83 2.16 -5.82
N GLY A 95 -3.11 2.35 -6.93
CA GLY A 95 -2.37 3.58 -7.20
C GLY A 95 -3.29 4.82 -7.30
N LEU A 96 -4.43 4.68 -7.97
CA LEU A 96 -5.48 5.70 -8.06
C LEU A 96 -6.03 6.06 -6.67
N MET A 97 -6.35 5.06 -5.84
CA MET A 97 -6.81 5.28 -4.48
C MET A 97 -5.77 6.02 -3.63
N VAL A 98 -4.51 5.61 -3.69
CA VAL A 98 -3.42 6.30 -2.97
C VAL A 98 -3.29 7.76 -3.43
N ARG A 99 -3.36 8.02 -4.73
CA ARG A 99 -3.36 9.38 -5.29
C ARG A 99 -4.50 10.23 -4.71
N ASP A 100 -5.71 9.69 -4.67
CA ASP A 100 -6.88 10.44 -4.21
C ASP A 100 -6.89 10.64 -2.69
N ILE A 101 -6.36 9.68 -1.93
CA ILE A 101 -6.06 9.87 -0.50
C ILE A 101 -5.11 11.06 -0.33
N LEU A 102 -3.96 11.06 -1.04
CA LEU A 102 -2.92 12.08 -0.90
C LEU A 102 -3.34 13.49 -1.34
N LYS A 103 -4.37 13.62 -2.20
CA LYS A 103 -4.96 14.93 -2.53
C LYS A 103 -5.68 15.58 -1.34
N GLY A 104 -6.24 14.78 -0.43
CA GLY A 104 -7.00 15.29 0.72
C GLY A 104 -6.25 15.26 2.05
N VAL A 105 -5.12 14.55 2.15
CA VAL A 105 -4.30 14.51 3.36
C VAL A 105 -2.80 14.51 3.04
N LYS A 106 -2.03 15.27 3.81
CA LYS A 106 -0.56 15.25 3.74
C LYS A 106 -0.02 14.19 4.69
N ILE A 107 0.79 13.28 4.17
CA ILE A 107 1.56 12.31 4.97
C ILE A 107 3.05 12.52 4.70
N GLY A 108 3.90 12.22 5.68
CA GLY A 108 5.35 12.31 5.50
C GLY A 108 5.99 11.04 4.93
N THR A 109 5.34 9.88 5.10
CA THR A 109 5.91 8.59 4.68
C THR A 109 4.89 7.63 4.08
N LEU A 110 5.24 7.03 2.94
CA LEU A 110 4.55 5.92 2.31
C LEU A 110 5.39 4.63 2.44
N ILE A 111 4.85 3.63 3.15
CA ILE A 111 5.42 2.28 3.21
C ILE A 111 4.65 1.39 2.24
N VAL A 112 5.34 0.74 1.30
CA VAL A 112 4.73 -0.13 0.28
C VAL A 112 5.33 -1.54 0.32
N PHE A 113 4.48 -2.55 0.48
CA PHE A 113 4.88 -3.95 0.38
C PHE A 113 4.48 -4.50 -0.99
N GLY A 114 5.48 -4.89 -1.78
CA GLY A 114 5.33 -5.33 -3.17
C GLY A 114 5.92 -4.33 -4.18
N GLY A 115 6.69 -4.84 -5.13
CA GLY A 115 7.35 -4.02 -6.16
C GLY A 115 6.36 -3.47 -7.18
N ASP A 116 5.46 -4.31 -7.69
CA ASP A 116 4.43 -3.91 -8.67
C ASP A 116 3.47 -2.88 -8.08
N THR A 117 3.06 -3.06 -6.83
CA THR A 117 2.27 -2.07 -6.09
C THR A 117 2.98 -0.73 -5.96
N ALA A 118 4.28 -0.74 -5.63
CA ALA A 118 5.05 0.49 -5.58
C ALA A 118 5.10 1.18 -6.95
N LEU A 119 5.30 0.41 -8.03
CA LEU A 119 5.32 0.93 -9.38
C LEU A 119 3.96 1.52 -9.80
N GLY A 120 2.86 0.83 -9.52
CA GLY A 120 1.51 1.30 -9.82
C GLY A 120 1.17 2.61 -9.10
N ILE A 121 1.58 2.74 -7.82
CA ILE A 121 1.45 3.99 -7.07
C ILE A 121 2.30 5.09 -7.71
N MET A 122 3.58 4.83 -7.99
CA MET A 122 4.50 5.84 -8.54
C MET A 122 4.03 6.36 -9.91
N LYS A 123 3.49 5.49 -10.76
CA LYS A 123 2.86 5.88 -12.03
C LYS A 123 1.68 6.82 -11.81
N ASN A 124 0.75 6.44 -10.92
CA ASN A 124 -0.47 7.23 -10.65
C ASN A 124 -0.21 8.56 -9.95
N LEU A 125 0.89 8.66 -9.19
CA LEU A 125 1.33 9.91 -8.59
C LEU A 125 2.10 10.79 -9.57
N ASN A 126 2.38 10.34 -10.79
CA ASN A 126 3.31 10.98 -11.73
C ASN A 126 4.66 11.27 -11.06
N SER A 127 5.25 10.26 -10.42
CA SER A 127 6.53 10.39 -9.74
C SER A 127 7.60 10.91 -10.70
N MET A 128 8.20 12.05 -10.35
CA MET A 128 9.25 12.72 -11.12
C MET A 128 10.64 12.20 -10.74
N ALA A 129 10.83 11.88 -9.45
CA ALA A 129 12.11 11.42 -8.93
C ALA A 129 11.93 10.46 -7.75
N ILE A 130 12.85 9.51 -7.66
CA ILE A 130 13.08 8.68 -6.49
C ILE A 130 14.55 8.84 -6.14
N LEU A 131 14.83 9.40 -4.97
CA LEU A 131 16.17 9.67 -4.48
C LEU A 131 16.51 8.64 -3.39
N PRO A 132 17.25 7.57 -3.71
CA PRO A 132 17.66 6.58 -2.72
C PRO A 132 18.44 7.25 -1.59
N GLN A 133 18.19 6.82 -0.35
CA GLN A 133 18.93 7.31 0.82
C GLN A 133 19.85 6.20 1.35
N HIS A 134 19.27 5.25 2.08
CA HIS A 134 19.97 4.11 2.68
C HIS A 134 18.95 2.99 2.98
N GLU A 135 19.42 1.89 3.57
CA GLU A 135 18.55 0.84 4.10
C GLU A 135 18.19 1.08 5.56
N LEU A 136 16.89 1.10 5.89
CA LEU A 136 16.44 1.19 7.29
C LEU A 136 16.66 -0.14 8.02
N LEU A 137 16.45 -1.24 7.29
CA LEU A 137 16.64 -2.62 7.73
C LEU A 137 17.21 -3.41 6.53
N PRO A 138 17.88 -4.56 6.74
CA PRO A 138 18.47 -5.33 5.65
C PRO A 138 17.48 -5.62 4.51
N GLY A 139 17.77 -5.09 3.31
CA GLY A 139 16.94 -5.23 2.12
C GLY A 139 15.62 -4.43 2.14
N ILE A 140 15.51 -3.42 3.02
CA ILE A 140 14.36 -2.50 3.11
C ILE A 140 14.88 -1.06 2.97
N PRO A 141 14.97 -0.54 1.73
CA PRO A 141 15.44 0.81 1.46
C PRO A 141 14.41 1.88 1.81
N ILE A 142 14.92 3.06 2.19
CA ILE A 142 14.17 4.32 2.22
C ILE A 142 14.69 5.25 1.11
N SER A 143 13.76 5.89 0.42
CA SER A 143 14.01 6.89 -0.61
C SER A 143 13.15 8.13 -0.36
N ILE A 144 13.47 9.25 -0.99
CA ILE A 144 12.53 10.39 -1.11
C ILE A 144 11.86 10.29 -2.47
N MET A 145 10.53 10.27 -2.48
CA MET A 145 9.73 10.33 -3.71
C MET A 145 9.20 11.74 -3.89
N GLU A 146 9.33 12.26 -5.11
CA GLU A 146 8.84 13.58 -5.49
C GLU A 146 7.86 13.47 -6.64
N SER A 147 6.68 14.05 -6.46
CA SER A 147 5.66 14.28 -7.47
C SER A 147 4.92 15.60 -7.19
N ASP A 148 4.03 16.01 -8.09
CA ASP A 148 3.30 17.27 -7.96
C ASP A 148 2.44 17.35 -6.70
N ILE A 149 1.95 16.19 -6.23
CA ILE A 149 1.04 16.10 -5.09
C ILE A 149 1.67 15.47 -3.84
N TYR A 150 2.87 14.88 -3.97
CA TYR A 150 3.53 14.19 -2.88
C TYR A 150 5.03 14.43 -2.87
N ARG A 151 5.55 14.85 -1.72
CA ARG A 151 6.97 14.86 -1.43
C ARG A 151 7.20 14.32 -0.04
N GLY A 152 7.75 13.11 0.03
CA GLY A 152 7.94 12.41 1.31
C GLY A 152 8.75 11.14 1.16
N ALA A 153 8.96 10.46 2.29
CA ALA A 153 9.67 9.20 2.31
C ALA A 153 8.87 8.10 1.61
N LEU A 154 9.57 7.26 0.86
CA LEU A 154 9.07 6.03 0.29
C LEU A 154 9.91 4.88 0.83
N ILE A 155 9.27 3.97 1.56
CA ILE A 155 9.90 2.74 2.04
C ILE A 155 9.28 1.60 1.25
N THR A 156 10.11 0.84 0.53
CA THR A 156 9.65 -0.33 -0.22
C THR A 156 10.16 -1.60 0.43
N LYS A 157 9.31 -2.62 0.47
CA LYS A 157 9.66 -3.94 1.01
C LYS A 157 9.21 -5.04 0.07
N ALA A 158 10.13 -5.89 -0.37
CA ALA A 158 9.78 -7.12 -1.07
C ALA A 158 9.04 -8.09 -0.13
N GLY A 159 8.11 -8.87 -0.67
CA GLY A 159 7.12 -9.60 0.12
C GLY A 159 7.70 -10.51 1.23
N GLY A 160 8.79 -11.21 0.94
CA GLY A 160 9.44 -12.16 1.85
C GLY A 160 10.43 -11.57 2.86
N PHE A 161 10.66 -10.26 2.85
CA PHE A 161 11.69 -9.63 3.69
C PHE A 161 11.19 -9.27 5.09
N GLY A 162 12.10 -9.31 6.05
CA GLY A 162 11.85 -9.00 7.46
C GLY A 162 11.23 -10.15 8.25
N ASN A 163 10.80 -9.84 9.46
CA ASN A 163 10.14 -10.75 10.39
C ASN A 163 8.76 -10.18 10.77
N LYS A 164 8.04 -10.83 11.69
CA LYS A 164 6.69 -10.41 12.12
C LYS A 164 6.61 -8.98 12.67
N THR A 165 7.66 -8.45 13.29
CA THR A 165 7.67 -7.12 13.93
C THR A 165 8.15 -6.00 13.01
N THR A 166 8.74 -6.34 11.85
CA THR A 166 9.34 -5.38 10.91
C THR A 166 8.44 -4.20 10.55
N LEU A 167 7.15 -4.40 10.25
CA LEU A 167 6.27 -3.25 9.94
C LEU A 167 6.13 -2.28 11.11
N MET A 168 6.03 -2.81 12.34
CA MET A 168 5.94 -1.96 13.53
C MET A 168 7.26 -1.27 13.85
N GLU A 169 8.39 -1.93 13.58
CA GLU A 169 9.73 -1.30 13.69
C GLU A 169 9.86 -0.13 12.71
N LEU A 170 9.44 -0.30 11.45
CA LEU A 170 9.44 0.78 10.45
C LEU A 170 8.55 1.95 10.87
N ILE A 171 7.31 1.68 11.32
CA ILE A 171 6.39 2.72 11.81
C ILE A 171 7.02 3.47 12.98
N LYS A 172 7.66 2.76 13.91
CA LYS A 172 8.36 3.37 15.04
C LYS A 172 9.51 4.27 14.60
N PHE A 173 10.36 3.82 13.67
CA PHE A 173 11.45 4.65 13.13
C PHE A 173 10.94 5.95 12.52
N ILE A 174 9.86 5.90 11.74
CA ILE A 174 9.25 7.08 11.10
C ILE A 174 8.79 8.08 12.16
N ILE A 175 8.07 7.61 13.18
CA ILE A 175 7.55 8.46 14.25
C ILE A 175 8.70 9.10 15.05
N GLU A 176 9.75 8.34 15.36
CA GLU A 176 10.91 8.85 16.10
C GLU A 176 11.73 9.88 15.31
N GLU A 177 11.76 9.78 13.98
CA GLU A 177 12.43 10.74 13.11
C GLU A 177 11.57 11.96 12.74
N GLY A 178 10.31 12.01 13.19
CA GLY A 178 9.37 13.09 12.86
C GLY A 178 8.98 13.12 11.38
N ARG A 179 8.92 11.93 10.75
CA ARG A 179 8.58 11.72 9.34
C ARG A 179 7.16 11.17 9.13
#